data_AF-A0A5M9MTZ5-F1
#
_entry.id   AF-A0A5M9MTZ5-F1
#
_cell.length_a   1.000
_cell.length_b   1.000
_cell.length_c   1.000
_cell.angle_alpha   90.00
_cell.angle_beta   90.00
_cell.angle_gamma   90.00
#
_symmetry.space_group_name_H-M   'P 1'
#
loop_
_entity.id
_entity.type
_entity.pdbx_description
1 polymer ?
#
loop_
_entity_poly.entity_id
_entity_poly.type
_entity_poly.pdbx_seq_one_letter_code
_entity_poly.pdbx_strand_id
1 'polypeptide(L)'
;MRLEGPLSADALERAVRVVGERHEALRTCLSVENGESPVQTILVQSTLGLERKSYRIMTNVEDGTREISNRIYNIEHGQMMRILLLCPTTASATPQVHYLIIGYHHINMDGVSLEYPDFAAKQCQERDDGSWNKDLTFWKRKFPDIPPEFPILPLTTVTDRKTLLQYGHYRVQQRLDVSLGRQIRQVCKSAKSTPSHFYLAAFVALLCRLADPITSTGFNHDGSIFAYAASYDWNKGFRYNTPEDPMRVVFHPVDDAECRPKNPVKR
;
A
#
# COMPACT_ATOMS: atom_id res chain seq x y z
N MET A 1 13.01 11.73 5.96
CA MET A 1 12.48 12.67 6.97
C MET A 1 13.38 13.88 7.06
N ARG A 2 12.82 15.10 7.18
CA ARG A 2 13.57 16.35 7.37
C ARG A 2 13.54 16.74 8.84
N LEU A 3 14.71 17.03 9.41
CA LEU A 3 14.91 17.42 10.81
C LEU A 3 15.49 18.83 10.84
N GLU A 4 14.94 19.70 11.68
CA GLU A 4 15.43 21.06 11.86
C GLU A 4 15.92 21.27 13.30
N GLY A 5 17.05 21.96 13.44
CA GLY A 5 17.62 22.31 14.74
C GLY A 5 18.90 21.55 15.07
N PRO A 6 19.47 21.78 16.26
CA PRO A 6 20.71 21.13 16.68
C PRO A 6 20.51 19.63 16.85
N LEU A 7 21.27 18.81 16.11
CA LEU A 7 21.23 17.36 16.18
C LEU A 7 22.57 16.79 16.66
N SER A 8 22.56 16.05 17.76
CA SER A 8 23.73 15.24 18.17
C SER A 8 23.74 13.92 17.39
N ALA A 9 24.55 13.86 16.33
CA ALA A 9 24.70 12.66 15.52
C ALA A 9 25.19 11.46 16.35
N ASP A 10 26.06 11.69 17.34
CA ASP A 10 26.56 10.63 18.24
C ASP A 10 25.48 10.08 19.16
N ALA A 11 24.60 10.94 19.68
CA ALA A 11 23.45 10.47 20.44
C ALA A 11 22.49 9.65 19.57
N LEU A 12 22.26 10.08 18.32
CA LEU A 12 21.42 9.36 17.37
C LEU A 12 22.02 7.99 17.01
N GLU A 13 23.33 7.92 16.75
CA GLU A 13 24.00 6.64 16.45
C GLU A 13 23.89 5.65 17.61
N ARG A 14 24.12 6.12 18.84
CA ARG A 14 23.92 5.28 20.03
C ARG A 14 22.47 4.81 20.16
N ALA A 15 21.50 5.69 19.90
CA ALA A 15 20.09 5.34 19.94
C ALA A 15 19.74 4.28 18.88
N VAL A 16 20.20 4.44 17.64
CA VAL A 16 20.02 3.47 16.55
C VAL A 16 20.57 2.10 16.96
N ARG A 17 21.79 2.06 17.48
CA ARG A 17 22.39 0.81 17.96
C ARG A 17 21.56 0.17 19.07
N VAL A 18 21.14 0.93 20.08
CA VAL A 18 20.31 0.40 21.18
C VAL A 18 18.99 -0.16 20.67
N VAL A 19 18.35 0.50 19.70
CA VAL A 19 17.12 0.01 19.06
C VAL A 19 17.38 -1.28 18.28
N GLY A 20 18.45 -1.33 17.48
CA GLY A 20 18.84 -2.53 16.74
C GLY A 20 19.10 -3.73 17.64
N GLU A 21 19.78 -3.54 18.77
CA GLU A 21 20.05 -4.61 19.74
C GLU A 21 18.78 -5.05 20.50
N ARG A 22 17.90 -4.09 20.80
CA ARG A 22 16.69 -4.35 21.59
C ARG A 22 15.67 -5.19 20.84
N HIS A 23 15.50 -4.98 19.54
CA HIS A 23 14.41 -5.56 18.76
C HIS A 23 14.89 -6.71 17.89
N GLU A 24 14.41 -7.92 18.19
CA GLU A 24 14.75 -9.15 17.45
C GLU A 24 14.53 -9.03 15.94
N ALA A 25 13.41 -8.42 15.55
CA ALA A 25 13.09 -8.11 14.16
C ALA A 25 14.21 -7.39 13.38
N LEU A 26 14.96 -6.51 14.05
CA LEU A 26 16.05 -5.73 13.44
C LEU A 26 17.39 -6.47 13.42
N ARG A 27 17.43 -7.66 14.01
CA ARG A 27 18.57 -8.58 14.01
C ARG A 27 18.19 -9.96 13.46
N THR A 28 17.02 -10.10 12.84
CA THR A 28 16.62 -11.29 12.08
C THR A 28 17.40 -11.38 10.77
N CYS A 29 17.83 -12.60 10.41
CA CYS A 29 18.26 -12.97 9.07
C CYS A 29 17.39 -14.10 8.52
N LEU A 30 17.35 -14.20 7.18
CA LEU A 30 16.54 -15.17 6.46
C LEU A 30 17.47 -16.03 5.61
N SER A 31 17.60 -17.31 5.94
CA SER A 31 18.46 -18.26 5.25
C SER A 31 17.69 -19.51 4.86
N VAL A 32 18.19 -20.27 3.90
CA VAL A 32 17.68 -21.60 3.59
C VAL A 32 18.65 -22.62 4.15
N GLU A 33 18.23 -23.38 5.16
CA GLU A 33 19.02 -24.50 5.68
C GLU A 33 18.70 -25.77 4.87
N ASN A 34 19.74 -26.48 4.42
CA ASN A 34 19.66 -27.78 3.75
C ASN A 34 18.74 -27.88 2.52
N GLY A 35 18.33 -26.75 1.93
CA GLY A 35 17.55 -26.71 0.68
C GLY A 35 16.05 -27.01 0.84
N GLU A 36 15.52 -27.10 2.07
CA GLU A 36 14.13 -27.49 2.30
C GLU A 36 13.18 -26.29 2.46
N SER A 37 13.47 -25.35 3.38
CA SER A 37 12.58 -24.23 3.67
C SER A 37 13.35 -23.01 4.24
N PRO A 38 12.88 -21.78 3.94
CA PRO A 38 13.46 -20.58 4.55
C PRO A 38 13.20 -20.58 6.06
N VAL A 39 14.24 -20.29 6.83
CA VAL A 39 14.19 -20.15 8.29
C VAL A 39 14.56 -18.73 8.69
N GLN A 40 14.03 -18.30 9.83
CA GLN A 40 14.41 -17.03 10.47
C GLN A 40 15.40 -17.32 11.59
N THR A 41 16.55 -16.64 11.55
CA THR A 41 17.57 -16.76 12.59
C THR A 41 17.82 -15.39 13.21
N ILE A 42 17.89 -15.35 14.54
CA ILE A 42 18.10 -14.09 15.25
C ILE A 42 19.59 -13.95 15.58
N LEU A 43 20.24 -12.93 15.00
CA LEU A 43 21.64 -12.63 15.25
C LEU A 43 21.85 -12.17 16.69
N VAL A 44 23.01 -12.54 17.26
CA VAL A 44 23.41 -12.13 18.61
C VAL A 44 23.64 -10.62 18.70
N GLN A 45 24.14 -10.02 17.61
CA GLN A 45 24.40 -8.59 17.50
C GLN A 45 23.69 -8.02 16.28
N SER A 46 23.17 -6.80 16.40
CA SER A 46 22.51 -6.13 15.30
C SER A 46 23.53 -5.66 14.25
N THR A 47 23.16 -5.74 12.98
CA THR A 47 23.91 -5.13 11.87
C THR A 47 23.52 -3.66 11.67
N LEU A 48 22.50 -3.18 12.39
CA LEU A 48 21.94 -1.84 12.21
C LEU A 48 22.89 -0.77 12.76
N GLY A 49 23.22 0.19 11.92
CA GLY A 49 24.04 1.34 12.27
C GLY A 49 23.52 2.64 11.68
N LEU A 50 24.02 3.76 12.22
CA LEU A 50 23.77 5.08 11.65
C LEU A 50 24.93 5.46 10.72
N GLU A 51 24.68 5.46 9.43
CA GLU A 51 25.62 5.99 8.47
C GLU A 51 25.50 7.51 8.37
N ARG A 52 26.62 8.20 8.21
CA ARG A 52 26.67 9.64 8.16
C ARG A 52 27.33 10.09 6.87
N LYS A 53 26.69 11.01 6.15
CA LYS A 53 27.30 11.70 5.00
C LYS A 53 27.04 13.19 5.09
N SER A 54 27.99 13.98 4.60
CA SER A 54 27.79 15.42 4.48
C SER A 54 27.15 15.76 3.14
N TYR A 55 26.31 16.79 3.11
CA TYR A 55 25.77 17.34 1.88
C TYR A 55 26.06 18.84 1.74
N ARG A 56 26.16 19.32 0.49
CA ARG A 56 26.37 20.75 0.19
C ARG A 56 25.14 21.38 -0.45
N ILE A 57 24.41 20.63 -1.29
CA ILE A 57 23.25 21.10 -2.04
C ILE A 57 22.12 20.07 -1.91
N MET A 58 20.87 20.48 -2.14
CA MET A 58 19.69 19.59 -2.10
C MET A 58 19.79 18.37 -3.03
N THR A 59 20.52 18.46 -4.14
CA THR A 59 20.76 17.33 -5.05
C THR A 59 21.42 16.13 -4.35
N ASN A 60 22.24 16.37 -3.33
CA ASN A 60 22.83 15.31 -2.51
C ASN A 60 21.78 14.53 -1.68
N VAL A 61 20.62 15.12 -1.38
CA VAL A 61 19.54 14.47 -0.63
C VAL A 61 18.77 13.50 -1.52
N GLU A 62 18.52 13.89 -2.76
CA GLU A 62 17.92 13.02 -3.78
C GLU A 62 18.86 11.86 -4.11
N ASP A 63 20.16 12.13 -4.24
CA ASP A 63 21.17 11.08 -4.45
C ASP A 63 21.24 10.11 -3.27
N GLY A 64 21.23 10.61 -2.02
CA GLY A 64 21.16 9.75 -0.85
C GLY A 64 19.87 8.91 -0.80
N THR A 65 18.75 9.47 -1.24
CA THR A 65 17.48 8.73 -1.34
C THR A 65 17.55 7.65 -2.41
N ARG A 66 18.11 7.97 -3.58
CA ARG A 66 18.32 7.04 -4.70
C ARG A 66 19.27 5.90 -4.34
N GLU A 67 20.34 6.21 -3.61
CA GLU A 67 21.29 5.22 -3.11
C GLU A 67 20.61 4.20 -2.19
N ILE A 68 19.78 4.69 -1.27
CA ILE A 68 19.05 3.83 -0.34
C ILE A 68 17.94 3.04 -1.07
N SER A 69 17.24 3.65 -2.03
CA SER A 69 16.15 2.99 -2.77
C SER A 69 16.65 1.88 -3.70
N ASN A 70 17.84 2.06 -4.29
CA ASN A 70 18.41 1.10 -5.25
C ASN A 70 19.27 0.01 -4.57
N ARG A 71 19.32 0.02 -3.23
CA ARG A 71 20.11 -0.95 -2.48
C ARG A 71 19.48 -2.33 -2.55
N ILE A 72 20.29 -3.31 -2.93
CA ILE A 72 19.99 -4.73 -2.73
C ILE A 72 20.41 -5.10 -1.31
N TYR A 73 19.45 -5.52 -0.49
CA TYR A 73 19.65 -5.91 0.91
C TYR A 73 20.10 -7.37 0.98
N ASN A 74 21.10 -7.66 1.82
CA ASN A 74 21.56 -9.03 2.08
C ASN A 74 20.80 -9.59 3.28
N ILE A 75 19.62 -10.15 3.00
CA ILE A 75 18.70 -10.66 4.02
C ILE A 75 19.26 -11.90 4.75
N GLU A 76 20.13 -12.68 4.09
CA GLU A 76 20.80 -13.86 4.68
C GLU A 76 21.77 -13.48 5.80
N HIS A 77 22.33 -12.28 5.73
CA HIS A 77 23.28 -11.76 6.73
C HIS A 77 22.65 -10.68 7.60
N GLY A 78 21.32 -10.61 7.66
CA GLY A 78 20.58 -9.67 8.50
C GLY A 78 20.74 -8.20 8.10
N GLN A 79 21.26 -7.90 6.91
CA GLN A 79 21.38 -6.54 6.40
C GLN A 79 20.07 -6.11 5.74
N MET A 80 19.01 -5.97 6.54
CA MET A 80 17.65 -5.68 6.06
C MET A 80 17.27 -4.21 6.17
N MET A 81 18.04 -3.40 6.87
CA MET A 81 17.73 -1.99 7.11
C MET A 81 19.00 -1.15 7.09
N ARG A 82 18.88 0.09 6.60
CA ARG A 82 19.95 1.07 6.54
C ARG A 82 19.41 2.43 6.95
N ILE A 83 20.14 3.12 7.82
CA ILE A 83 19.78 4.45 8.29
C ILE A 83 20.92 5.40 7.90
N LEU A 84 20.60 6.35 7.03
CA LEU A 84 21.52 7.37 6.53
C LEU A 84 21.11 8.73 7.07
N LEU A 85 22.02 9.37 7.80
CA LEU A 85 21.92 10.77 8.21
C LEU A 85 22.75 11.63 7.26
N LEU A 86 22.08 12.53 6.56
CA LEU A 86 22.71 13.59 5.79
C LEU A 86 22.84 14.85 6.64
N CYS A 87 24.07 15.29 6.89
CA CYS A 87 24.41 16.47 7.65
C CYS A 87 24.85 17.63 6.73
N PRO A 88 24.51 18.88 7.04
CA PRO A 88 24.98 20.02 6.26
C PRO A 88 26.50 20.18 6.45
N THR A 89 27.22 20.48 5.36
CA THR A 89 28.68 20.68 5.42
C THR A 89 29.06 21.92 6.25
N THR A 90 28.16 22.89 6.35
CA THR A 90 28.35 24.13 7.11
C THR A 90 27.63 24.04 8.45
N ALA A 91 28.39 23.79 9.53
CA ALA A 91 27.86 23.73 10.90
C ALA A 91 27.16 25.03 11.36
N SER A 92 27.44 26.16 10.70
CA SER A 92 26.84 27.47 11.00
C SER A 92 25.56 27.78 10.20
N ALA A 93 25.06 26.85 9.37
CA ALA A 93 23.80 27.05 8.66
C ALA A 93 22.63 27.20 9.65
N THR A 94 21.81 28.24 9.48
CA THR A 94 20.62 28.48 10.30
C THR A 94 19.38 28.58 9.40
N PRO A 95 18.36 27.72 9.57
CA PRO A 95 18.33 26.58 10.49
C PRO A 95 19.31 25.47 10.06
N GLN A 96 19.86 24.72 11.03
CA GLN A 96 20.54 23.46 10.73
C GLN A 96 19.49 22.46 10.26
N VAL A 97 19.63 21.98 9.04
CA VAL A 97 18.71 21.01 8.45
C VAL A 97 19.45 19.70 8.25
N HIS A 98 18.88 18.61 8.74
CA HIS A 98 19.38 17.27 8.53
C HIS A 98 18.33 16.43 7.81
N TYR A 99 18.76 15.43 7.06
CA TYR A 99 17.86 14.47 6.43
C TYR A 99 18.15 13.07 6.96
N LEU A 100 17.16 12.46 7.60
CA LEU A 100 17.21 11.06 7.99
C LEU A 100 16.50 10.22 6.94
N ILE A 101 17.23 9.34 6.29
CA ILE A 101 16.74 8.43 5.26
C ILE A 101 16.82 7.03 5.84
N ILE A 102 15.69 6.33 5.86
CA ILE A 102 15.59 4.95 6.31
C ILE A 102 15.15 4.14 5.11
N GLY A 103 15.95 3.16 4.74
CA GLY A 103 15.58 2.14 3.76
C GLY A 103 15.59 0.78 4.43
N TYR A 104 14.68 -0.07 3.99
CA TYR A 104 14.54 -1.42 4.53
C TYR A 104 14.01 -2.37 3.48
N HIS A 105 14.26 -3.65 3.68
CA HIS A 105 13.61 -4.72 2.95
C HIS A 105 12.19 -4.92 3.50
N HIS A 106 11.18 -4.94 2.63
CA HIS A 106 9.77 -5.01 3.02
C HIS A 106 9.39 -6.25 3.84
N ILE A 107 10.18 -7.32 3.76
CA ILE A 107 9.98 -8.50 4.62
C ILE A 107 10.08 -8.15 6.11
N ASN A 108 10.98 -7.22 6.46
CA ASN A 108 11.24 -6.82 7.85
C ASN A 108 10.19 -5.83 8.36
N MET A 109 9.63 -4.98 7.50
CA MET A 109 8.79 -3.86 7.92
C MET A 109 7.74 -3.48 6.86
N ASP A 110 6.49 -3.28 7.29
CA ASP A 110 5.33 -2.94 6.44
C ASP A 110 4.90 -1.46 6.54
N GLY A 111 5.65 -0.65 7.28
CA GLY A 111 5.44 0.79 7.46
C GLY A 111 4.78 1.18 8.78
N VAL A 112 4.19 0.22 9.51
CA VAL A 112 3.64 0.44 10.87
C VAL A 112 4.11 -0.60 11.88
N SER A 113 4.63 -1.74 11.42
CA SER A 113 5.05 -2.85 12.25
C SER A 113 6.37 -3.47 11.79
N LEU A 114 7.04 -4.15 12.72
CA LEU A 114 8.21 -4.98 12.46
C LEU A 114 7.79 -6.45 12.41
N GLU A 115 8.41 -7.24 11.53
CA GLU A 115 8.23 -8.69 11.50
C GLU A 115 8.73 -9.30 12.82
N TYR A 116 7.85 -10.03 13.51
CA TYR A 116 8.13 -10.56 14.84
C TYR A 116 8.08 -12.10 14.84
N PRO A 117 9.20 -12.79 15.15
CA PRO A 117 9.28 -14.25 15.07
C PRO A 117 8.21 -15.00 15.86
N ASP A 118 7.89 -14.57 17.09
CA ASP A 118 6.85 -15.26 17.88
C ASP A 118 5.46 -15.09 17.25
N PHE A 119 5.21 -13.98 16.57
CA PHE A 119 3.95 -13.77 15.87
C PHE A 119 3.86 -14.70 14.65
N ALA A 120 4.95 -14.86 13.89
CA ALA A 120 5.01 -15.82 12.80
C ALA A 120 4.83 -17.27 13.31
N ALA A 121 5.48 -17.65 14.41
CA ALA A 121 5.32 -18.97 15.03
C ALA A 121 3.87 -19.21 15.48
N LYS A 122 3.23 -18.21 16.10
CA LYS A 122 1.82 -18.26 16.48
C LYS A 122 0.91 -18.44 15.26
N GLN A 123 1.15 -17.70 14.16
CA GLN A 123 0.37 -17.84 12.94
C GLN A 123 0.52 -19.23 12.29
N CYS A 124 1.73 -19.82 12.32
CA CYS A 124 1.93 -21.20 11.88
C CYS A 124 1.13 -22.19 12.74
N GLN A 125 1.11 -22.01 14.07
CA GLN A 125 0.32 -22.84 14.97
C GLN A 125 -1.19 -22.71 14.69
N GLU A 126 -1.70 -21.48 14.56
CA GLU A 126 -3.12 -21.21 14.25
C GLU A 126 -3.55 -21.77 12.88
N ARG A 127 -2.61 -21.88 11.93
CA ARG A 127 -2.85 -22.56 10.66
C ARG A 127 -2.96 -24.08 10.88
N ASP A 128 -2.03 -24.66 11.61
CA ASP A 128 -1.88 -26.11 11.76
C ASP A 128 -2.96 -26.72 12.67
N ASP A 129 -3.42 -25.97 13.68
CA ASP A 129 -4.52 -26.38 14.57
C ASP A 129 -5.92 -26.14 13.99
N GLY A 130 -5.98 -25.53 12.80
CA GLY A 130 -7.24 -25.27 12.09
C GLY A 130 -8.01 -24.04 12.57
N SER A 131 -7.42 -23.16 13.40
CA SER A 131 -8.04 -21.90 13.82
C SER A 131 -8.48 -21.03 12.64
N TRP A 132 -7.81 -21.14 11.50
CA TRP A 132 -8.15 -20.40 10.27
C TRP A 132 -9.29 -21.03 9.45
N ASN A 133 -9.80 -22.21 9.81
CA ASN A 133 -10.76 -22.95 8.98
C ASN A 133 -12.00 -22.13 8.63
N LYS A 134 -12.53 -21.35 9.57
CA LYS A 134 -13.70 -20.49 9.33
C LYS A 134 -13.44 -19.46 8.23
N ASP A 135 -12.30 -18.78 8.29
CA ASP A 135 -11.92 -17.75 7.32
C ASP A 135 -11.53 -18.38 5.97
N LEU A 136 -10.83 -19.51 5.99
CA LEU A 136 -10.53 -20.29 4.80
C LEU A 136 -11.80 -20.74 4.08
N THR A 137 -12.81 -21.23 4.81
CA THR A 137 -14.12 -21.59 4.23
C THR A 137 -14.81 -20.36 3.64
N PHE A 138 -14.78 -19.22 4.33
CA PHE A 138 -15.35 -17.98 3.81
C PHE A 138 -14.71 -17.58 2.47
N TRP A 139 -13.37 -17.53 2.39
CA TRP A 139 -12.66 -17.12 1.18
C TRP A 139 -12.80 -18.12 0.03
N LYS A 140 -12.71 -19.42 0.32
CA LYS A 140 -12.96 -20.48 -0.68
C LYS A 140 -14.38 -20.42 -1.24
N ARG A 141 -15.37 -20.03 -0.44
CA ARG A 141 -16.75 -19.81 -0.90
C ARG A 141 -16.91 -18.52 -1.70
N LYS A 142 -16.19 -17.45 -1.33
CA LYS A 142 -16.28 -16.15 -2.04
C LYS A 142 -15.59 -16.20 -3.41
N PHE A 143 -14.51 -16.96 -3.53
CA PHE A 143 -13.74 -17.15 -4.75
C PHE A 143 -13.58 -18.64 -5.07
N PRO A 144 -14.67 -19.33 -5.46
CA PRO A 144 -14.60 -20.74 -5.83
C PRO A 144 -13.76 -20.95 -7.09
N ASP A 145 -13.81 -19.98 -8.00
CA ASP A 145 -13.04 -19.92 -9.23
C ASP A 145 -12.17 -18.65 -9.24
N ILE A 146 -11.10 -18.67 -10.02
CA ILE A 146 -10.27 -17.49 -10.25
C ILE A 146 -11.10 -16.47 -11.05
N PRO A 147 -11.32 -15.25 -10.54
CA PRO A 147 -12.06 -14.23 -11.28
C PRO A 147 -11.41 -13.92 -12.63
N PRO A 148 -12.20 -13.55 -13.66
CA PRO A 148 -11.64 -13.12 -14.93
C PRO A 148 -10.71 -11.93 -14.71
N GLU A 149 -9.69 -11.83 -15.55
CA GLU A 149 -8.76 -10.71 -15.50
C GLU A 149 -9.49 -9.39 -15.71
N PHE A 150 -9.09 -8.37 -14.94
CA PHE A 150 -9.60 -7.03 -15.14
C PHE A 150 -9.24 -6.53 -16.56
N PRO A 151 -10.09 -5.79 -17.28
CA PRO A 151 -9.75 -5.36 -18.63
C PRO A 151 -8.55 -4.41 -18.65
N ILE A 152 -7.86 -4.36 -19.80
CA ILE A 152 -6.81 -3.36 -20.04
C ILE A 152 -7.48 -1.99 -20.09
N LEU A 153 -7.10 -1.11 -19.17
CA LEU A 153 -7.67 0.25 -19.11
C LEU A 153 -7.28 1.05 -20.36
N PRO A 154 -8.17 1.91 -20.90
CA PRO A 154 -7.91 2.75 -22.08
C PRO A 154 -6.93 3.92 -21.80
N LEU A 155 -6.09 3.78 -20.78
CA LEU A 155 -5.03 4.71 -20.38
C LEU A 155 -3.63 4.20 -20.78
N THR A 156 -3.53 2.97 -21.30
CA THR A 156 -2.26 2.38 -21.75
C THR A 156 -2.13 2.40 -23.27
N THR A 157 -0.90 2.47 -23.74
CA THR A 157 -0.54 2.27 -25.16
C THR A 157 -0.33 0.80 -25.52
N VAL A 158 -0.37 -0.09 -24.52
CA VAL A 158 -0.15 -1.52 -24.68
C VAL A 158 -1.49 -2.24 -24.87
N THR A 159 -1.59 -3.03 -25.93
CA THR A 159 -2.81 -3.78 -26.29
C THR A 159 -2.92 -5.15 -25.63
N ASP A 160 -1.81 -5.71 -25.13
CA ASP A 160 -1.72 -7.08 -24.63
C ASP A 160 -0.87 -7.17 -23.35
N ARG A 161 -1.25 -8.07 -22.44
CA ARG A 161 -0.48 -8.29 -21.20
C ARG A 161 0.85 -8.96 -21.51
N LYS A 162 1.92 -8.47 -20.88
CA LYS A 162 3.27 -9.04 -20.97
C LYS A 162 3.75 -9.46 -19.60
N THR A 163 4.41 -10.60 -19.51
CA THR A 163 5.12 -11.02 -18.31
C THR A 163 6.22 -10.02 -17.99
N LEU A 164 6.22 -9.47 -16.78
CA LEU A 164 7.23 -8.51 -16.32
C LEU A 164 8.27 -9.23 -15.45
N LEU A 165 9.54 -9.08 -15.79
CA LEU A 165 10.67 -9.50 -14.94
C LEU A 165 11.15 -8.37 -14.03
N GLN A 166 10.77 -7.13 -14.36
CA GLN A 166 11.10 -5.93 -13.60
C GLN A 166 9.86 -5.04 -13.55
N TYR A 167 9.58 -4.51 -12.36
CA TYR A 167 8.42 -3.66 -12.12
C TYR A 167 8.88 -2.20 -12.02
N GLY A 168 8.36 -1.37 -12.91
CA GLY A 168 8.46 0.09 -12.83
C GLY A 168 7.11 0.70 -12.47
N HIS A 169 7.12 1.87 -11.84
CA HIS A 169 5.88 2.60 -11.58
C HIS A 169 6.07 4.10 -11.80
N TYR A 170 5.03 4.74 -12.30
CA TYR A 170 4.91 6.19 -12.31
C TYR A 170 3.99 6.58 -11.15
N ARG A 171 4.41 7.58 -10.37
CA ARG A 171 3.64 8.07 -9.23
C ARG A 171 3.29 9.52 -9.44
N VAL A 172 2.00 9.82 -9.38
CA VAL A 172 1.48 11.18 -9.26
C VAL A 172 0.87 11.32 -7.88
N GLN A 173 1.17 12.43 -7.20
CA GLN A 173 0.60 12.74 -5.89
C GLN A 173 -0.13 14.06 -5.97
N GLN A 174 -1.39 14.06 -5.52
CA GLN A 174 -2.20 15.26 -5.40
C GLN A 174 -2.74 15.34 -3.98
N ARG A 175 -2.64 16.54 -3.40
CA ARG A 175 -3.27 16.83 -2.10
C ARG A 175 -4.70 17.28 -2.35
N LEU A 176 -5.65 16.63 -1.68
CA LEU A 176 -7.05 17.07 -1.70
C LEU A 176 -7.21 18.32 -0.84
N ASP A 177 -8.03 19.25 -1.32
CA ASP A 177 -8.35 20.48 -0.59
C ASP A 177 -9.07 20.18 0.72
N VAL A 178 -8.81 21.03 1.72
CA VAL A 178 -9.39 20.87 3.07
C VAL A 178 -10.92 20.96 3.03
N SER A 179 -11.47 21.79 2.15
CA SER A 179 -12.92 21.93 1.92
C SER A 179 -13.53 20.62 1.41
N LEU A 180 -12.93 20.00 0.39
CA LEU A 180 -13.34 18.71 -0.15
C LEU A 180 -13.22 17.60 0.90
N GLY A 181 -12.12 17.57 1.65
CA GLY A 181 -11.94 16.63 2.75
C GLY A 181 -13.02 16.74 3.83
N ARG A 182 -13.52 17.95 4.11
CA ARG A 182 -14.66 18.17 5.03
C ARG A 182 -15.97 17.64 4.46
N GLN A 183 -16.23 17.88 3.17
CA GLN A 183 -17.43 17.36 2.49
C GLN A 183 -17.46 15.83 2.49
N ILE A 184 -16.34 15.18 2.17
CA ILE A 184 -16.21 13.71 2.21
C ILE A 184 -16.58 13.17 3.59
N ARG A 185 -16.07 13.78 4.66
CA ARG A 185 -16.39 13.37 6.04
C ARG A 185 -17.88 13.54 6.37
N GLN A 186 -18.51 14.60 5.86
CA GLN A 186 -19.94 14.82 6.05
C GLN A 186 -20.79 13.76 5.34
N VAL A 187 -20.42 13.38 4.11
CA VAL A 187 -21.06 12.28 3.37
C VAL A 187 -20.90 10.97 4.14
N CYS A 188 -19.68 10.64 4.57
CA CYS A 188 -19.39 9.45 5.37
C CYS A 188 -20.26 9.38 6.63
N LYS A 189 -20.38 10.50 7.37
CA LYS A 189 -21.23 10.59 8.57
C LYS A 189 -22.70 10.32 8.24
N SER A 190 -23.21 10.90 7.16
CA SER A 190 -24.61 10.71 6.74
C SER A 190 -24.90 9.26 6.29
N ALA A 191 -23.91 8.62 5.67
CA ALA A 191 -23.96 7.24 5.20
C ALA A 191 -23.53 6.20 6.25
N LYS A 192 -23.19 6.63 7.48
CA LYS A 192 -22.63 5.77 8.54
C LYS A 192 -21.42 4.93 8.08
N SER A 193 -20.58 5.51 7.22
CA SER A 193 -19.39 4.89 6.66
C SER A 193 -18.12 5.63 7.10
N THR A 194 -16.95 5.10 6.73
CA THR A 194 -15.65 5.74 7.02
C THR A 194 -15.06 6.35 5.74
N PRO A 195 -14.09 7.29 5.86
CA PRO A 195 -13.37 7.81 4.69
C PRO A 195 -12.76 6.70 3.83
N SER A 196 -12.26 5.61 4.42
CA SER A 196 -11.72 4.47 3.66
C SER A 196 -12.78 3.82 2.77
N HIS A 197 -14.01 3.64 3.26
CA HIS A 197 -15.12 3.14 2.45
C HIS A 197 -15.43 4.08 1.29
N PHE A 198 -15.46 5.40 1.55
CA PHE A 198 -15.71 6.40 0.52
C PHE A 198 -14.65 6.37 -0.58
N TYR A 199 -13.36 6.39 -0.22
CA TYR A 199 -12.27 6.34 -1.20
C TYR A 199 -12.24 5.04 -1.98
N LEU A 200 -12.53 3.90 -1.33
CA LEU A 200 -12.65 2.61 -2.01
C LEU A 200 -13.82 2.63 -3.01
N ALA A 201 -15.00 3.11 -2.62
CA ALA A 201 -16.16 3.21 -3.50
C ALA A 201 -15.91 4.15 -4.69
N ALA A 202 -15.28 5.30 -4.45
CA ALA A 202 -14.90 6.24 -5.51
C ALA A 202 -13.87 5.63 -6.47
N PHE A 203 -12.90 4.87 -5.94
CA PHE A 203 -11.90 4.16 -6.73
C PHE A 203 -12.51 3.05 -7.59
N VAL A 204 -13.40 2.23 -7.01
CA VAL A 204 -14.15 1.21 -7.76
C VAL A 204 -15.01 1.85 -8.84
N ALA A 205 -15.74 2.94 -8.54
CA ALA A 205 -16.54 3.65 -9.53
C ALA A 205 -15.69 4.21 -10.68
N LEU A 206 -14.49 4.74 -10.38
CA LEU A 206 -13.53 5.18 -11.39
C LEU A 206 -13.06 4.02 -12.27
N LEU A 207 -12.65 2.90 -11.65
CA LEU A 207 -12.21 1.71 -12.37
C LEU A 207 -13.31 1.17 -13.28
N CYS A 208 -14.55 1.07 -12.79
CA CYS A 208 -15.67 0.63 -13.59
C CYS A 208 -15.90 1.57 -14.77
N ARG A 209 -15.88 2.90 -14.57
CA ARG A 209 -16.03 3.89 -15.66
C ARG A 209 -14.93 3.83 -16.71
N LEU A 210 -13.70 3.48 -16.32
CA LEU A 210 -12.57 3.37 -17.23
C LEU A 210 -12.56 2.03 -17.97
N ALA A 211 -12.96 0.94 -17.31
CA ALA A 211 -13.05 -0.39 -17.90
C ALA A 211 -14.17 -0.48 -18.93
N ASP A 212 -15.33 0.09 -18.60
CA ASP A 212 -16.51 0.19 -19.45
C ASP A 212 -17.16 1.55 -19.16
N PRO A 213 -17.36 2.44 -20.13
CA PRO A 213 -18.01 3.72 -19.92
C PRO A 213 -19.40 3.56 -19.29
N ILE A 214 -19.45 3.66 -17.96
CA ILE A 214 -20.70 3.67 -17.23
C ILE A 214 -21.36 5.01 -17.48
N THR A 215 -22.41 4.99 -18.29
CA THR A 215 -23.16 6.18 -18.71
C THR A 215 -24.26 6.55 -17.74
N SER A 216 -24.79 5.59 -16.99
CA SER A 216 -25.84 5.81 -16.01
C SER A 216 -25.78 4.79 -14.87
N THR A 217 -26.15 5.22 -13.67
CA THR A 217 -26.28 4.35 -12.49
C THR A 217 -27.53 4.73 -11.69
N GLY A 218 -28.06 3.77 -10.93
CA GLY A 218 -29.19 4.00 -10.04
C GLY A 218 -29.43 2.83 -9.09
N PHE A 219 -30.16 3.08 -8.01
CA PHE A 219 -30.68 2.02 -7.13
C PHE A 219 -32.17 1.84 -7.39
N ASN A 220 -32.69 0.64 -7.17
CA ASN A 220 -34.13 0.43 -7.06
C ASN A 220 -34.70 1.07 -5.77
N HIS A 221 -36.02 1.07 -5.63
CA HIS A 221 -36.71 1.85 -4.60
C HIS A 221 -36.32 1.50 -3.16
N ASP A 222 -36.04 0.23 -2.88
CA ASP A 222 -35.65 -0.29 -1.57
C ASP A 222 -34.11 -0.39 -1.39
N GLY A 223 -33.33 -0.09 -2.44
CA GLY A 223 -31.88 -0.13 -2.42
C GLY A 223 -31.29 -1.55 -2.45
N SER A 224 -32.11 -2.58 -2.67
CA SER A 224 -31.66 -3.98 -2.75
C SER A 224 -30.93 -4.32 -4.05
N ILE A 225 -31.07 -3.46 -5.08
CA ILE A 225 -30.43 -3.64 -6.38
C ILE A 225 -29.76 -2.34 -6.79
N PHE A 226 -28.47 -2.43 -7.11
CA PHE A 226 -27.73 -1.39 -7.83
C PHE A 226 -27.73 -1.73 -9.33
N ALA A 227 -28.20 -0.82 -10.16
CA ALA A 227 -28.20 -0.97 -11.62
C ALA A 227 -27.21 0.02 -12.26
N TYR A 228 -26.51 -0.41 -13.29
CA TYR A 228 -25.69 0.47 -14.11
C TYR A 228 -25.76 0.11 -15.61
N ALA A 229 -25.68 1.13 -16.45
CA ALA A 229 -25.58 0.98 -17.90
C ALA A 229 -24.13 1.21 -18.34
N ALA A 230 -23.57 0.23 -19.03
CA ALA A 230 -22.28 0.32 -19.71
C ALA A 230 -22.52 0.41 -21.22
N SER A 231 -21.94 1.43 -21.86
CA SER A 231 -21.98 1.61 -23.32
C SER A 231 -20.60 1.93 -23.88
N TYR A 232 -20.51 2.11 -25.20
CA TYR A 232 -19.30 2.56 -25.88
C TYR A 232 -18.72 3.87 -25.28
N ASP A 233 -17.46 4.17 -25.58
CA ASP A 233 -16.74 5.33 -25.03
C ASP A 233 -17.10 6.64 -25.73
N TRP A 234 -17.90 7.47 -25.06
CA TRP A 234 -18.39 8.73 -25.61
C TRP A 234 -17.27 9.76 -25.83
N ASN A 235 -16.12 9.63 -25.15
CA ASN A 235 -14.98 10.54 -25.36
C ASN A 235 -14.35 10.37 -26.74
N LYS A 236 -14.57 9.23 -27.41
CA LYS A 236 -14.12 9.01 -28.79
C LYS A 236 -14.99 9.73 -29.82
N GLY A 237 -16.16 10.23 -29.40
CA GLY A 237 -17.14 10.88 -30.27
C GLY A 237 -18.08 9.88 -30.96
N PHE A 238 -19.23 10.39 -31.41
CA PHE A 238 -20.36 9.56 -31.88
C PHE A 238 -20.04 8.62 -33.06
N ARG A 239 -18.98 8.91 -33.83
CA ARG A 239 -18.56 8.11 -35.00
C ARG A 239 -18.02 6.73 -34.62
N TYR A 240 -17.68 6.52 -33.35
CA TYR A 240 -17.17 5.26 -32.81
C TYR A 240 -18.24 4.47 -32.06
N ASN A 241 -19.51 4.89 -32.13
CA ASN A 241 -20.64 4.10 -31.67
C ASN A 241 -20.99 3.08 -32.75
N THR A 242 -20.57 1.84 -32.60
CA THR A 242 -20.89 0.80 -33.59
C THR A 242 -22.05 -0.08 -33.11
N PRO A 243 -22.88 -0.64 -34.00
CA PRO A 243 -23.96 -1.56 -33.61
C PRO A 243 -23.46 -2.80 -32.84
N GLU A 244 -22.17 -3.11 -32.95
CA GLU A 244 -21.50 -4.19 -32.24
C GLU A 244 -21.12 -3.83 -30.79
N ASP A 245 -21.15 -2.54 -30.38
CA ASP A 245 -20.94 -2.14 -29.00
C ASP A 245 -22.18 -2.48 -28.15
N PRO A 246 -22.14 -3.53 -27.31
CA PRO A 246 -23.33 -3.96 -26.62
C PRO A 246 -23.67 -2.96 -25.51
N MET A 247 -24.86 -2.35 -25.58
CA MET A 247 -25.41 -1.65 -24.44
C MET A 247 -25.76 -2.69 -23.37
N ARG A 248 -24.96 -2.75 -22.32
CA ARG A 248 -25.14 -3.72 -21.22
C ARG A 248 -25.76 -3.00 -20.04
N VAL A 249 -26.93 -3.47 -19.62
CA VAL A 249 -27.55 -3.08 -18.36
C VAL A 249 -27.27 -4.18 -17.37
N VAL A 250 -26.53 -3.86 -16.31
CA VAL A 250 -26.15 -4.82 -15.27
C VAL A 250 -26.93 -4.48 -14.01
N PHE A 251 -27.50 -5.52 -13.38
CA PHE A 251 -28.15 -5.46 -12.08
C PHE A 251 -27.30 -6.22 -11.07
N HIS A 252 -26.84 -5.53 -10.05
CA HIS A 252 -26.05 -6.07 -8.96
C HIS A 252 -26.92 -6.14 -7.70
N PRO A 253 -27.27 -7.34 -7.19
CA PRO A 253 -27.92 -7.46 -5.90
C PRO A 253 -27.00 -6.97 -4.80
N VAL A 254 -27.51 -6.10 -3.94
CA VAL A 254 -26.74 -5.47 -2.87
C VAL A 254 -26.79 -6.37 -1.64
N ASP A 255 -25.65 -6.99 -1.32
CA ASP A 255 -25.53 -7.81 -0.11
C ASP A 255 -25.46 -6.94 1.16
N ASP A 256 -25.92 -7.48 2.30
CA ASP A 256 -25.83 -6.81 3.62
C ASP A 256 -24.39 -6.45 4.03
N ALA A 257 -23.39 -7.10 3.43
CA ALA A 257 -21.98 -6.79 3.61
C ALA A 257 -21.54 -5.52 2.84
N GLU A 258 -22.25 -5.17 1.76
CA GLU A 258 -21.93 -4.06 0.86
C GLU A 258 -22.65 -2.78 1.28
N CYS A 259 -23.88 -2.90 1.82
CA CYS A 259 -24.64 -1.79 2.38
C CYS A 259 -25.11 -2.11 3.80
N ARG A 260 -24.63 -1.36 4.81
CA ARG A 260 -25.21 -1.44 6.15
C ARG A 260 -26.57 -0.75 6.17
N PRO A 261 -27.69 -1.45 6.44
CA PRO A 261 -28.99 -0.80 6.51
C PRO A 261 -29.03 0.25 7.63
N LYS A 262 -29.78 1.33 7.41
CA LYS A 262 -30.12 2.27 8.48
C LYS A 262 -30.94 1.50 9.51
N ASN A 263 -30.39 1.32 10.73
CA ASN A 263 -31.19 0.85 11.87
C ASN A 263 -32.56 1.55 11.88
N PRO A 264 -33.67 0.80 11.94
CA PRO A 264 -34.99 1.40 11.96
C PRO A 264 -35.08 2.33 13.18
N VAL A 265 -35.51 3.56 12.92
CA VAL A 265 -35.84 4.52 13.98
C VAL A 265 -36.98 3.88 14.77
N LYS A 266 -36.73 3.55 16.04
CA LYS A 266 -37.79 3.12 16.97
C LYS A 266 -38.84 4.23 16.98
N ARG A 267 -40.04 3.92 16.49
CA ARG A 267 -41.24 4.75 16.67
C ARG A 267 -41.60 4.80 18.15
#